data_AF-A0A7V5H0X6-F1
#
_entry.id   AF-A0A7V5H0X6-F1
#
_cell.length_a   1.000
_cell.length_b   1.000
_cell.length_c   1.000
_cell.angle_alpha   90.00
_cell.angle_beta   90.00
_cell.angle_gamma   90.00
#
_symmetry.space_group_name_H-M   'P 1'
#
loop_
_entity.id
_entity.type
_entity.pdbx_description
1 polymer ?
#
loop_
_entity_poly.entity_id
_entity_poly.type
_entity_poly.pdbx_seq_one_letter_code
_entity_poly.pdbx_strand_id
1 'polypeptide(L)' 'KIDLFKVVDLYGKEITTLNYIGNNSLPQQFEALQDLLPNGIYFVVIKTGNKTYFEKFFVEK' A
#
# COMPACT_ATOMS: atom_id res chain seq x y z
N LYS A 1 9.08 5.21 11.95
CA LYS A 1 9.73 4.19 11.11
C LYS A 1 8.65 3.19 10.69
N ILE A 2 8.60 2.84 9.41
CA ILE A 2 7.64 1.85 8.87
C ILE A 2 8.42 0.56 8.69
N ASP A 3 7.90 -0.54 9.23
CA ASP A 3 8.51 -1.86 9.10
C ASP A 3 7.95 -2.63 7.91
N LEU A 4 6.71 -2.33 7.51
CA LEU A 4 6.04 -2.93 6.36
C LEU A 4 5.03 -1.97 5.75
N PHE A 5 5.02 -1.89 4.43
CA PHE A 5 3.93 -1.33 3.64
C PHE A 5 3.55 -2.35 2.57
N LYS A 6 2.38 -2.97 2.68
CA LYS A 6 1.92 -4.03 1.78
C LYS A 6 0.57 -3.67 1.18
N VAL A 7 0.37 -3.98 -0.09
CA VAL A 7 -0.91 -3.80 -0.78
C VAL A 7 -1.47 -5.16 -1.20
N VAL A 8 -2.73 -5.38 -0.88
CA VAL A 8 -3.47 -6.59 -1.20
C VAL A 8 -4.75 -6.26 -1.94
N ASP A 9 -5.24 -7.18 -2.77
CA ASP A 9 -6.54 -7.06 -3.41
C ASP A 9 -7.69 -7.40 -2.46
N LEU A 10 -8.92 -7.29 -2.97
CA LEU A 10 -10.14 -7.58 -2.21
C LEU A 10 -10.31 -9.04 -1.76
N TYR A 11 -9.51 -9.96 -2.30
CA TYR A 11 -9.47 -11.37 -1.91
C TYR A 11 -8.30 -11.66 -0.96
N GLY A 12 -7.53 -10.64 -0.57
CA GLY A 12 -6.36 -10.75 0.30
C GLY A 12 -5.10 -11.24 -0.41
N LYS A 13 -5.11 -11.33 -1.76
CA LYS A 13 -3.91 -11.67 -2.53
C LYS A 13 -2.94 -10.50 -2.46
N GLU A 14 -1.68 -10.80 -2.13
CA GLU A 14 -0.62 -9.81 -2.19
C GLU A 14 -0.38 -9.34 -3.62
N ILE A 15 -0.48 -8.02 -3.81
CA ILE A 15 -0.15 -7.36 -5.07
C ILE A 15 1.30 -6.90 -5.03
N THR A 16 1.69 -6.23 -3.95
CA THR A 16 3.08 -5.81 -3.75
C THR A 16 3.39 -5.58 -2.28
N THR A 17 4.67 -5.68 -1.94
CA THR A 17 5.23 -5.23 -0.68
C THR A 17 6.24 -4.12 -0.99
N LEU A 18 5.91 -2.88 -0.59
CA LEU A 18 6.83 -1.76 -0.64
C LEU A 18 7.73 -1.82 0.59
N ASN A 19 8.93 -2.38 0.40
CA ASN A 19 10.03 -2.13 1.32
C ASN A 19 10.36 -0.65 1.17
N TYR A 20 10.12 0.15 2.22
CA TYR A 20 10.36 1.60 2.18
C TYR A 20 11.79 1.89 1.70
N ILE A 21 11.94 2.27 0.43
CA ILE A 21 13.23 2.64 -0.17
C ILE A 21 13.42 4.12 0.16
N GLY A 22 14.27 4.39 1.15
CA GLY A 22 14.49 5.72 1.68
C GLY A 22 14.91 6.71 0.58
N ASN A 23 13.97 7.61 0.25
CA ASN A 23 14.14 9.03 -0.11
C ASN A 23 12.81 9.65 -0.56
N ASN A 24 11.83 8.84 -1.00
CA ASN A 24 10.49 9.33 -1.36
C ASN A 24 9.52 9.24 -0.17
N SER A 25 8.66 10.25 -0.03
CA SER A 25 7.62 10.23 1.01
C SER A 25 6.62 9.09 0.75
N LEU A 26 6.02 8.56 1.82
CA LEU A 26 4.96 7.54 1.71
C LEU A 26 3.84 7.93 0.72
N PRO A 27 3.31 9.18 0.75
CA PRO A 27 2.30 9.60 -0.21
C PRO A 27 2.73 9.44 -1.67
N GLN A 28 3.96 9.81 -2.02
CA GLN A 28 4.46 9.68 -3.41
C GLN A 28 4.56 8.21 -3.86
N GLN A 29 5.02 7.33 -2.96
CA GLN A 29 5.07 5.89 -3.25
C GLN A 29 3.66 5.30 -3.41
N PHE A 30 2.69 5.81 -2.64
CA PHE A 30 1.30 5.37 -2.72
C PHE A 30 0.59 5.89 -3.98
N GLU A 31 0.83 7.14 -4.39
CA GLU A 31 0.34 7.70 -5.65
C GLU A 31 0.88 6.93 -6.86
N ALA A 32 2.20 6.74 -6.94
CA ALA A 32 2.83 5.97 -8.01
C ALA A 32 2.31 4.52 -8.09
N LEU A 33 1.96 3.93 -6.95
CA LEU A 33 1.34 2.61 -6.92
C LEU A 33 -0.07 2.63 -7.48
N GLN A 34 -0.91 3.60 -7.10
CA GLN A 34 -2.28 3.71 -7.60
C GLN A 34 -2.33 3.82 -9.13
N ASP A 35 -1.39 4.54 -9.75
CA ASP A 35 -1.28 4.66 -11.21
C ASP A 35 -1.05 3.32 -11.92
N LEU A 36 -0.34 2.39 -11.27
CA LEU A 36 -0.02 1.07 -11.80
C LEU A 36 -1.14 0.04 -11.60
N LEU A 37 -2.05 0.29 -10.65
CA LEU A 37 -3.13 -0.64 -10.34
C LEU A 37 -4.30 -0.48 -11.34
N PRO A 38 -4.96 -1.58 -11.75
CA PRO A 38 -6.22 -1.50 -12.47
C PRO A 38 -7.36 -1.04 -11.57
N ASN A 39 -8.45 -0.57 -12.17
CA ASN A 39 -9.64 -0.14 -11.43
C ASN A 39 -10.13 -1.26 -10.50
N GLY A 40 -10.38 -0.93 -9.25
CA GLY A 40 -10.71 -1.93 -8.24
C GLY A 40 -10.60 -1.47 -6.80
N ILE A 41 -10.82 -2.41 -5.90
CA ILE A 41 -10.75 -2.21 -4.46
C ILE A 41 -9.50 -2.90 -3.93
N TYR A 42 -8.73 -2.16 -3.14
CA TYR A 42 -7.49 -2.64 -2.54
C TYR A 42 -7.40 -2.27 -1.07
N PHE A 43 -6.51 -2.95 -0.37
CA PHE A 43 -6.19 -2.66 1.02
C PHE A 43 -4.70 -2.44 1.18
N VAL A 44 -4.34 -1.41 1.93
CA VAL A 44 -2.99 -1.16 2.44
C VAL A 44 -2.88 -1.75 3.84
N VAL A 45 -1.78 -2.45 4.09
CA VAL A 45 -1.35 -2.93 5.41
C VAL A 45 -0.06 -2.22 5.77
N ILE A 46 -0.10 -1.38 6.81
CA ILE A 46 1.07 -0.65 7.32
C ILE A 46 1.43 -1.17 8.70
N LYS A 47 2.68 -1.61 8.90
CA LYS A 47 3.21 -1.99 10.21
C LYS A 47 4.22 -0.96 10.70
N THR A 48 4.03 -0.47 11.94
CA THR A 48 4.95 0.46 12.60
C THR A 48 5.19 0.00 14.05
N GLY A 49 6.35 -0.58 14.33
CA GLY A 49 6.66 -1.27 15.57
C GLY A 49 5.62 -2.33 15.90
N ASN A 50 4.93 -2.12 17.01
CA ASN A 50 3.88 -3.03 17.51
C ASN A 50 2.47 -2.69 17.02
N LYS A 51 2.32 -1.69 16.14
CA LYS A 51 1.02 -1.28 15.59
C LYS A 51 0.88 -1.75 14.15
N THR A 52 -0.32 -2.17 13.79
CA THR A 52 -0.70 -2.49 12.41
C THR A 52 -1.94 -1.69 12.05
N TYR A 53 -1.88 -1.02 10.91
CA TYR A 53 -2.95 -0.21 10.33
C TYR A 53 -3.42 -0.83 9.04
N PHE A 54 -4.72 -0.74 8.79
CA PHE A 54 -5.38 -1.24 7.60
C PHE A 54 -6.20 -0.11 7.01
N GLU A 55 -6.02 0.17 5.72
CA GLU A 55 -6.78 1.20 5.00
C GLU A 55 -7.27 0.65 3.67
N LYS A 56 -8.55 0.85 3.38
CA LYS A 56 -9.18 0.48 2.11
C LYS A 56 -9.11 1.68 1.17
N PHE A 57 -8.75 1.44 -0.08
CA PHE A 57 -8.80 2.46 -1.12
C PHE A 57 -9.39 1.91 -2.42
N PHE A 58 -9.84 2.82 -3.26
CA PHE A 58 -10.43 2.53 -4.57
C PHE A 58 -9.54 3.15 -5.63
N VAL A 59 -9.25 2.38 -6.67
CA VAL A 59 -8.61 2.89 -7.88
C VAL A 59 -9.69 3.03 -8.93
N GLU A 60 -9.87 4.25 -9.42
CA GLU A 60 -10.78 4.61 -10.51
C GLU A 60 -10.03 5.56 -11.45
N LYS A 61 -10.11 5.27 -12.75
CA LYS A 61 -9.46 6.01 -13.85
C LYS A 61 -10.51 6.52 -14.82
#